data_AF-A0AA96G712-F1
#
_entry.id   AF-A0AA96G712-F1
#
_cell.length_a   1.000
_cell.length_b   1.000
_cell.length_c   1.000
_cell.angle_alpha   90.00
_cell.angle_beta   90.00
_cell.angle_gamma   90.00
#
_symmetry.space_group_name_H-M   'P 1'
#
loop_
_entity.id
_entity.type
_entity.pdbx_description
1 polymer ?
#
loop_
_entity_poly.entity_id
_entity_poly.type
_entity_poly.pdbx_seq_one_letter_code
_entity_poly.pdbx_strand_id
1 'polypeptide(L)'
;MGCRRPWVAPLIWVLTGLIIVALAWASPSYTEALWAPGNLSRYHTDIARCLSCHEPFKGATPQKCVNCHTLAAFQSRSGDVRQLHQKAIQTGETCLVCHTEHRGVLTAITIGRVENPHGELIFRATGATSCSDCHVINAGAGKQNGTLLHNSYVERLMRKGEGAHRLGHFAKCLKCHRGGQLEVDDEGKDEK
;
A
#
# COMPACT_ATOMS: atom_id res chain seq x y z
N MET A 1 -51.10 15.26 14.40
CA MET A 1 -50.03 16.18 13.96
C MET A 1 -49.23 16.62 15.17
N GLY A 2 -48.00 16.11 15.35
CA GLY A 2 -47.23 16.33 16.58
C GLY A 2 -46.62 17.73 16.66
N CYS A 3 -46.98 18.50 17.69
CA CYS A 3 -46.31 19.74 18.08
C CYS A 3 -44.85 19.46 18.42
N ARG A 4 -43.92 19.80 17.52
CA ARG A 4 -42.50 19.89 17.89
C ARG A 4 -42.34 21.06 18.86
N ARG A 5 -41.72 20.80 20.02
CA ARG A 5 -41.47 21.82 21.04
C ARG A 5 -40.65 22.97 20.42
N PRO A 6 -40.96 24.24 20.72
CA PRO A 6 -40.40 25.41 20.02
C PRO A 6 -38.87 25.54 20.13
N TRP A 7 -38.25 24.90 21.13
CA TRP A 7 -36.79 24.88 21.31
C TRP A 7 -36.06 23.84 20.46
N VAL A 8 -36.78 22.92 19.81
CA VAL A 8 -36.16 21.86 18.99
C VAL A 8 -35.51 22.43 17.73
N ALA A 9 -36.19 23.39 17.07
CA ALA A 9 -35.65 24.03 15.87
C ALA A 9 -34.34 24.81 16.13
N PRO A 10 -34.25 25.73 17.11
CA PRO A 10 -32.99 26.44 17.39
C PRO A 10 -31.89 25.48 17.89
N LEU A 11 -32.22 24.45 18.65
CA LEU A 11 -31.24 23.43 19.06
C LEU A 11 -30.66 22.68 17.86
N ILE A 12 -31.48 22.30 16.88
CA ILE A 12 -31.03 21.67 15.64
C ILE A 12 -30.08 22.62 14.90
N TRP A 13 -30.45 23.89 14.72
CA TRP A 13 -29.59 24.85 14.03
C TRP A 13 -28.24 25.07 14.72
N VAL A 14 -28.23 25.15 16.05
CA VAL A 14 -26.98 25.27 16.83
C VAL A 14 -26.11 24.02 16.67
N LEU A 15 -26.70 22.83 16.79
CA LEU A 15 -25.96 21.56 16.62
C LEU A 15 -25.43 21.41 15.18
N THR A 16 -26.22 21.71 14.17
CA THR A 16 -25.80 21.68 12.76
C THR A 16 -24.66 22.68 12.52
N GLY A 17 -24.76 23.91 13.06
CA GLY A 17 -23.71 24.91 12.97
C GLY A 17 -22.41 24.44 13.63
N LEU A 18 -22.47 23.85 14.82
CA LEU A 18 -21.32 23.28 15.52
C LEU A 18 -20.65 22.15 14.72
N ILE A 19 -21.43 21.26 14.10
CA ILE A 19 -20.90 20.20 13.23
C ILE A 19 -20.18 20.79 12.01
N ILE A 20 -20.76 21.80 11.35
CA ILE A 20 -20.14 22.45 10.18
C ILE A 20 -18.80 23.10 10.58
N VAL A 21 -18.77 23.82 11.70
CA VAL A 21 -17.54 24.45 12.21
C VAL A 21 -16.49 23.39 12.56
N ALA A 22 -16.88 22.32 13.23
CA ALA A 22 -15.96 21.23 13.57
C ALA A 22 -15.38 20.54 12.32
N LEU A 23 -16.20 20.26 11.30
CA LEU A 23 -15.74 19.69 10.03
C LEU A 23 -14.82 20.64 9.27
N ALA A 24 -15.14 21.94 9.25
CA ALA A 24 -14.29 22.96 8.61
C ALA A 24 -12.93 23.10 9.32
N TRP A 25 -12.91 22.99 10.65
CA TRP A 25 -11.68 23.11 11.45
C TRP A 25 -10.82 21.84 11.43
N ALA A 26 -11.43 20.66 11.35
CA ALA A 26 -10.72 19.38 11.22
C ALA A 26 -10.18 19.12 9.80
N SER A 27 -10.74 19.80 8.79
CA SER A 27 -10.39 19.63 7.37
C SER A 27 -8.90 19.83 7.07
N PRO A 28 -8.22 20.93 7.46
CA PRO A 28 -6.87 21.25 6.96
C PRO A 28 -5.78 20.24 7.36
N SER A 29 -6.00 19.50 8.45
CA SER A 29 -4.99 18.61 9.03
C SER A 29 -5.08 17.16 8.51
N TYR A 30 -6.21 16.78 7.89
CA TYR A 30 -6.51 15.38 7.51
C TYR A 30 -7.23 15.25 6.16
N THR A 31 -7.27 16.31 5.35
CA THR A 31 -7.90 16.40 4.03
C THR A 31 -7.67 15.15 3.18
N GLU A 32 -6.42 14.78 2.93
CA GLU A 32 -6.12 13.70 2.00
C GLU A 32 -6.52 12.32 2.54
N ALA A 33 -6.42 12.08 3.84
CA ALA A 33 -6.82 10.79 4.43
C ALA A 33 -8.34 10.56 4.41
N LEU A 34 -9.14 11.63 4.32
CA LEU A 34 -10.61 11.57 4.29
C LEU A 34 -11.16 11.16 2.90
N TRP A 35 -10.45 11.44 1.81
CA TRP A 35 -10.92 11.17 0.45
C TRP A 35 -9.93 10.46 -0.48
N ALA A 36 -8.65 10.39 -0.13
CA ALA A 36 -7.60 9.72 -0.90
C ALA A 36 -7.14 8.45 -0.15
N PRO A 37 -7.47 7.25 -0.64
CA PRO A 37 -7.19 5.99 0.05
C PRO A 37 -5.69 5.61 0.12
N GLY A 38 -4.81 6.44 -0.43
CA GLY A 38 -3.37 6.23 -0.52
C GLY A 38 -2.85 6.28 -1.97
N ASN A 39 -1.54 6.20 -2.13
CA ASN A 39 -0.87 6.26 -3.43
C ASN A 39 -1.16 5.02 -4.27
N LEU A 40 -1.34 5.21 -5.58
CA LEU A 40 -1.43 4.11 -6.52
C LEU A 40 -0.11 3.33 -6.60
N SER A 41 -0.20 2.09 -7.05
CA SER A 41 0.92 1.23 -7.36
C SER A 41 1.81 1.87 -8.41
N ARG A 42 3.09 1.49 -8.41
CA ARG A 42 4.07 1.91 -9.43
C ARG A 42 3.66 1.63 -10.88
N TYR A 43 2.69 0.73 -11.09
CA TYR A 43 2.20 0.34 -12.42
C TYR A 43 1.03 1.20 -12.89
N HIS A 44 0.39 1.92 -11.96
CA HIS A 44 -0.77 2.77 -12.22
C HIS A 44 -0.49 4.24 -11.89
N THR A 45 0.79 4.64 -11.81
CA THR A 45 1.19 6.02 -11.50
C THR A 45 0.62 7.04 -12.47
N ASP A 46 0.36 6.62 -13.71
CA ASP A 46 -0.12 7.49 -14.78
C ASP A 46 -1.64 7.68 -14.75
N ILE A 47 -2.34 7.01 -13.81
CA ILE A 47 -3.79 7.11 -13.66
C ILE A 47 -4.12 8.24 -12.68
N ALA A 48 -4.52 9.39 -13.22
CA ALA A 48 -4.84 10.57 -12.41
C ALA A 48 -6.29 10.62 -11.86
N ARG A 49 -7.20 9.74 -12.34
CA ARG A 49 -8.63 9.85 -12.05
C ARG A 49 -9.16 8.62 -11.31
N CYS A 50 -9.81 8.83 -10.17
CA CYS A 50 -10.43 7.76 -9.37
C CYS A 50 -11.44 6.94 -10.19
N LEU A 51 -12.20 7.63 -11.05
CA LEU A 51 -13.25 7.04 -11.91
C LEU A 51 -12.70 6.17 -13.06
N SER A 52 -11.38 6.11 -13.23
CA SER A 52 -10.73 5.15 -14.12
C SER A 52 -10.91 3.71 -13.62
N CYS A 53 -10.97 3.52 -12.29
CA CYS A 53 -11.20 2.21 -11.68
C CYS A 53 -12.55 2.14 -10.94
N HIS A 54 -13.03 3.27 -10.40
CA HIS A 54 -14.22 3.33 -9.57
C HIS A 54 -15.51 3.70 -10.32
N GLU A 55 -16.62 3.17 -9.83
CA GLU A 55 -17.96 3.70 -10.09
C GLU A 55 -18.51 4.38 -8.83
N PRO A 56 -19.26 5.50 -8.97
CA PRO A 56 -19.91 6.15 -7.85
C PRO A 56 -20.71 5.16 -7.00
N PHE A 57 -20.46 5.17 -5.68
CA PHE A 57 -21.13 4.32 -4.68
C PHE A 57 -20.92 2.81 -4.83
N LYS A 58 -20.12 2.34 -5.79
CA LYS A 58 -19.82 0.91 -5.99
C LYS A 58 -18.35 0.55 -5.76
N GLY A 59 -17.48 1.56 -5.64
CA GLY A 59 -16.05 1.32 -5.52
C GLY A 59 -15.44 0.88 -6.84
N ALA A 60 -14.29 0.20 -6.78
CA ALA A 60 -13.62 -0.31 -7.98
C ALA A 60 -14.39 -1.50 -8.59
N THR A 61 -14.61 -1.47 -9.91
CA THR A 61 -15.39 -2.50 -10.61
C THR A 61 -14.51 -3.36 -11.53
N PRO A 62 -14.77 -4.67 -11.64
CA PRO A 62 -13.99 -5.53 -12.54
C PRO A 62 -14.11 -5.10 -14.01
N GLN A 63 -15.26 -4.52 -14.41
CA GLN A 63 -15.46 -3.95 -15.76
C GLN A 63 -14.44 -2.85 -16.07
N LYS A 64 -14.15 -1.96 -15.12
CA LYS A 64 -13.16 -0.91 -15.30
C LYS A 64 -11.75 -1.48 -15.46
N CYS A 65 -11.40 -2.51 -14.69
CA CYS A 65 -10.10 -3.18 -14.79
C CYS A 65 -9.87 -3.82 -16.17
N VAL A 66 -10.87 -4.53 -16.71
CA VAL A 66 -10.73 -5.25 -17.99
C VAL A 66 -10.68 -4.34 -19.22
N ASN A 67 -11.01 -3.05 -19.07
CA ASN A 67 -10.83 -2.07 -20.16
C ASN A 67 -9.34 -1.89 -20.53
N CYS A 68 -8.44 -2.05 -19.58
CA CYS A 68 -6.99 -2.02 -19.81
C CYS A 68 -6.38 -3.45 -19.77
N HIS A 69 -6.90 -4.32 -18.90
CA HIS A 69 -6.47 -5.71 -18.76
C HIS A 69 -7.37 -6.67 -19.56
N THR A 70 -7.21 -6.66 -20.88
CA THR A 70 -8.06 -7.46 -21.77
C THR A 70 -7.79 -8.97 -21.66
N LEU A 71 -8.76 -9.80 -22.08
CA LEU A 71 -8.59 -11.25 -22.12
C LEU A 71 -7.36 -11.68 -22.94
N ALA A 72 -7.09 -10.95 -24.03
CA ALA A 72 -5.94 -11.19 -24.90
C ALA A 72 -4.61 -10.98 -24.15
N ALA A 73 -4.53 -10.01 -23.24
CA ALA A 73 -3.35 -9.78 -22.42
C ALA A 73 -3.02 -10.97 -21.49
N PHE A 74 -4.01 -11.80 -21.17
CA PHE A 74 -3.83 -13.01 -20.36
C PHE A 74 -3.51 -14.26 -21.21
N GLN A 75 -3.70 -14.23 -22.53
CA GLN A 75 -3.42 -15.38 -23.39
C GLN A 75 -1.93 -15.76 -23.45
N SER A 76 -1.04 -14.79 -23.21
CA SER A 76 0.41 -15.02 -23.14
C SER A 76 0.90 -15.59 -21.80
N ARG A 77 -0.01 -15.83 -20.84
CA ARG A 77 0.31 -16.38 -19.51
C ARG A 77 0.18 -17.91 -19.50
N SER A 78 0.76 -18.54 -18.48
CA SER A 78 0.64 -19.99 -18.28
C SER A 78 -0.83 -20.43 -18.21
N GLY A 79 -1.09 -21.69 -18.57
CA GLY A 79 -2.45 -22.24 -18.67
C GLY A 79 -3.29 -22.03 -17.40
N ASP A 80 -2.70 -22.24 -16.23
CA ASP A 80 -3.39 -22.11 -14.94
C ASP A 80 -3.74 -20.65 -14.62
N VAL A 81 -2.81 -19.72 -14.84
CA VAL A 81 -3.03 -18.28 -14.60
C VAL A 81 -4.10 -17.74 -15.55
N ARG A 82 -4.06 -18.19 -16.81
CA ARG A 82 -5.07 -17.82 -17.82
C ARG A 82 -6.45 -18.31 -17.42
N GLN A 83 -6.60 -19.57 -17.02
CA GLN A 83 -7.90 -20.14 -16.61
C GLN A 83 -8.46 -19.43 -15.38
N LEU A 84 -7.61 -19.10 -14.39
CA LEU A 84 -8.03 -18.39 -13.19
C LEU A 84 -8.59 -17.00 -13.52
N HIS A 85 -7.88 -16.21 -14.32
CA HIS A 85 -8.35 -14.88 -14.73
C HIS A 85 -9.60 -14.97 -15.60
N GLN A 86 -9.68 -15.94 -16.51
CA GLN A 86 -10.89 -16.15 -17.33
C GLN A 86 -12.11 -16.43 -16.45
N LYS A 87 -11.97 -17.30 -15.44
CA LYS A 87 -13.05 -17.60 -14.50
C LYS A 87 -13.47 -16.35 -13.71
N ALA A 88 -12.52 -15.62 -13.13
CA ALA A 88 -12.79 -14.40 -12.37
C ALA A 88 -13.52 -13.34 -13.20
N ILE A 89 -13.14 -13.17 -14.47
CA ILE A 89 -13.81 -12.24 -15.40
C ILE A 89 -15.23 -12.72 -15.71
N GLN A 90 -15.42 -14.01 -15.99
CA GLN A 90 -16.73 -14.58 -16.30
C GLN A 90 -17.71 -14.50 -15.12
N THR A 91 -17.21 -14.68 -13.88
CA THR A 91 -18.04 -14.60 -12.67
C THR A 91 -18.24 -13.15 -12.18
N GLY A 92 -17.56 -12.18 -12.79
CA GLY A 92 -17.61 -10.77 -12.35
C GLY A 92 -16.98 -10.55 -10.97
N GLU A 93 -16.02 -11.40 -10.58
CA GLU A 93 -15.32 -11.26 -9.32
C GLU A 93 -14.42 -10.02 -9.33
N THR A 94 -14.42 -9.27 -8.23
CA THR A 94 -13.55 -8.08 -8.16
C THR A 94 -12.09 -8.51 -8.18
N CYS A 95 -11.30 -7.86 -9.04
CA CYS A 95 -9.87 -8.11 -9.14
C CYS A 95 -9.16 -7.83 -7.80
N LEU A 96 -9.76 -6.98 -6.96
CA LEU A 96 -9.19 -6.59 -5.67
C LEU A 96 -9.25 -7.68 -4.59
N VAL A 97 -9.91 -8.81 -4.85
CA VAL A 97 -9.83 -9.99 -3.96
C VAL A 97 -8.40 -10.53 -3.91
N CYS A 98 -7.67 -10.40 -5.02
CA CYS A 98 -6.30 -10.89 -5.16
C CYS A 98 -5.28 -9.76 -5.37
N HIS A 99 -5.69 -8.68 -6.04
CA HIS A 99 -4.85 -7.50 -6.27
C HIS A 99 -5.11 -6.44 -5.20
N THR A 100 -4.09 -5.66 -4.85
CA THR A 100 -4.24 -4.55 -3.92
C THR A 100 -3.76 -3.28 -4.58
N GLU A 101 -4.48 -2.20 -4.31
CA GLU A 101 -4.16 -0.86 -4.80
C GLU A 101 -4.21 0.14 -3.62
N HIS A 102 -3.80 1.38 -3.84
CA HIS A 102 -3.70 2.45 -2.85
C HIS A 102 -2.69 2.19 -1.73
N ARG A 103 -1.66 1.37 -2.01
CA ARG A 103 -0.58 1.08 -1.05
C ARG A 103 0.80 1.45 -1.56
N GLY A 104 0.91 2.25 -2.63
CA GLY A 104 2.18 2.66 -3.21
C GLY A 104 3.05 1.46 -3.57
N VAL A 105 4.30 1.44 -3.10
CA VAL A 105 5.21 0.31 -3.36
C VAL A 105 4.81 -0.99 -2.63
N LEU A 106 3.89 -0.92 -1.67
CA LEU A 106 3.41 -2.07 -0.89
C LEU A 106 2.20 -2.76 -1.54
N THR A 107 1.78 -2.33 -2.73
CA THR A 107 0.73 -3.02 -3.49
C THR A 107 1.19 -4.38 -3.97
N ALA A 108 0.45 -5.42 -3.64
CA ALA A 108 0.59 -6.76 -4.17
C ALA A 108 -0.30 -6.94 -5.42
N ILE A 109 0.29 -7.40 -6.51
CA ILE A 109 -0.39 -7.77 -7.77
C ILE A 109 -0.43 -9.30 -7.98
N THR A 110 -0.16 -10.08 -6.93
CA THR A 110 -0.10 -11.54 -6.99
C THR A 110 -0.97 -12.18 -5.92
N ILE A 111 -1.56 -13.34 -6.26
CA ILE A 111 -2.32 -14.18 -5.33
C ILE A 111 -1.38 -14.67 -4.23
N GLY A 112 -1.79 -14.50 -2.97
CA GLY A 112 -0.98 -14.82 -1.80
C GLY A 112 -0.22 -13.60 -1.31
N ARG A 113 -0.82 -12.92 -0.31
CA ARG A 113 -0.20 -11.83 0.44
C ARG A 113 1.16 -12.30 0.97
N VAL A 114 2.25 -11.78 0.40
CA VAL A 114 3.53 -11.77 1.09
C VAL A 114 3.45 -10.55 2.01
N GLU A 115 3.36 -10.77 3.32
CA GLU A 115 3.65 -9.69 4.26
C GLU A 115 5.08 -9.25 3.99
N ASN A 116 5.24 -8.02 3.51
CA ASN A 116 6.54 -7.46 3.25
C ASN A 116 7.17 -7.08 4.60
N PRO A 117 8.17 -7.83 5.11
CA PRO A 117 8.83 -7.47 6.36
C PRO A 117 9.69 -6.21 6.19
N HIS A 118 9.99 -5.82 4.94
CA HIS A 118 10.74 -4.64 4.59
C HIS A 118 9.77 -3.48 4.35
N GLY A 119 9.62 -2.58 5.33
CA GLY A 119 8.81 -1.37 5.14
C GLY A 119 9.30 -0.50 3.96
N GLU A 120 8.53 0.55 3.65
CA GLU A 120 8.81 1.56 2.59
C GLU A 120 10.28 2.03 2.54
N LEU A 121 10.92 2.14 3.70
CA LEU A 121 12.30 2.62 3.83
C LEU A 121 13.29 1.86 2.96
N ILE A 122 13.14 0.53 2.83
CA ILE A 122 14.08 -0.28 2.07
C ILE A 122 13.96 -0.02 0.57
N PHE A 123 12.74 0.16 0.05
CA PHE A 123 12.54 0.48 -1.36
C PHE A 123 13.12 1.85 -1.71
N ARG A 124 12.94 2.84 -0.83
CA ARG A 124 13.54 4.18 -1.00
C ARG A 124 15.06 4.17 -0.92
N ALA A 125 15.63 3.48 0.07
CA ALA A 125 17.08 3.45 0.28
C ALA A 125 17.83 2.67 -0.81
N THR A 126 17.19 1.68 -1.41
CA THR A 126 17.81 0.83 -2.44
C THR A 126 17.45 1.26 -3.86
N GLY A 127 16.40 2.06 -4.05
CA GLY A 127 15.83 2.35 -5.36
C GLY A 127 15.14 1.13 -6.00
N ALA A 128 14.99 0.02 -5.27
CA ALA A 128 14.26 -1.13 -5.74
C ALA A 128 12.79 -0.77 -5.93
N THR A 129 12.17 -1.39 -6.93
CA THR A 129 10.79 -1.12 -7.33
C THR A 129 9.90 -2.36 -7.20
N SER A 130 10.49 -3.55 -7.04
CA SER A 130 9.79 -4.82 -6.86
C SER A 130 10.52 -5.74 -5.90
N CYS A 131 9.79 -6.63 -5.22
CA CYS A 131 10.36 -7.74 -4.45
C CYS A 131 11.29 -8.60 -5.31
N SER A 132 10.99 -8.72 -6.61
CA SER A 132 11.78 -9.50 -7.58
C SER A 132 13.16 -8.90 -7.90
N ASP A 133 13.41 -7.65 -7.51
CA ASP A 133 14.72 -7.02 -7.70
C ASP A 133 15.77 -7.64 -6.75
N CYS A 134 15.30 -8.24 -5.65
CA CYS A 134 16.14 -8.87 -4.62
C CYS A 134 15.80 -10.35 -4.35
N HIS A 135 14.59 -10.81 -4.65
CA HIS A 135 14.13 -12.17 -4.33
C HIS A 135 13.67 -12.95 -5.57
N VAL A 136 13.86 -14.26 -5.53
CA VAL A 136 13.07 -15.22 -6.31
C VAL A 136 11.83 -15.55 -5.49
N ILE A 137 10.66 -15.16 -5.99
CA ILE A 137 9.37 -15.51 -5.38
C ILE A 137 8.84 -16.76 -6.06
N ASN A 138 8.93 -17.91 -5.39
CA ASN A 138 8.40 -19.16 -5.90
C ASN A 138 6.90 -19.26 -5.54
N ALA A 139 6.04 -19.16 -6.56
CA ALA A 139 4.60 -19.30 -6.38
C ALA A 139 4.22 -20.76 -6.06
N GLY A 140 4.19 -21.10 -4.78
CA GLY A 140 3.73 -22.39 -4.27
C GLY A 140 2.55 -22.24 -3.32
N ALA A 141 1.60 -23.19 -3.37
CA ALA A 141 0.38 -23.21 -2.56
C ALA A 141 0.68 -22.99 -1.06
N GLY A 142 0.30 -21.82 -0.54
CA GLY A 142 0.19 -21.54 0.89
C GLY A 142 1.47 -21.12 1.64
N LYS A 143 2.65 -21.12 1.03
CA LYS A 143 3.88 -20.56 1.64
C LYS A 143 4.75 -19.87 0.59
N GLN A 144 4.60 -18.55 0.49
CA GLN A 144 5.43 -17.71 -0.38
C GLN A 144 6.70 -17.31 0.38
N ASN A 145 7.72 -18.17 0.35
CA ASN A 145 9.05 -17.82 0.86
C ASN A 145 9.90 -17.28 -0.29
N GLY A 146 10.29 -16.00 -0.20
CA GLY A 146 11.21 -15.39 -1.15
C GLY A 146 12.66 -15.76 -0.82
N THR A 147 13.35 -16.47 -1.71
CA THR A 147 14.80 -16.70 -1.57
C THR A 147 15.54 -15.50 -2.15
N LEU A 148 16.59 -15.03 -1.49
CA LEU A 148 17.40 -13.94 -2.04
C LEU A 148 18.07 -14.37 -3.35
N LEU A 149 18.12 -13.45 -4.31
CA LEU A 149 18.90 -13.63 -5.53
C LEU A 149 20.39 -13.67 -5.18
N HIS A 150 21.10 -14.62 -5.79
CA HIS A 150 22.56 -14.70 -5.71
C HIS A 150 23.14 -13.88 -6.87
N ASN A 151 23.27 -12.57 -6.66
CA ASN A 151 23.91 -11.67 -7.62
C ASN A 151 24.72 -10.57 -6.91
N SER A 152 25.65 -9.97 -7.65
CA SER A 152 26.58 -8.97 -7.13
C SER A 152 25.90 -7.67 -6.65
N TYR A 153 24.67 -7.41 -7.08
CA TYR A 153 23.87 -6.28 -6.61
C TYR A 153 23.33 -6.53 -5.21
N VAL A 154 22.65 -7.66 -5.00
CA VAL A 154 22.11 -8.09 -3.70
C VAL A 154 23.23 -8.33 -2.69
N GLU A 155 24.32 -8.97 -3.09
CA GLU A 155 25.47 -9.21 -2.21
C GLU A 155 26.11 -7.90 -1.73
N ARG A 156 26.26 -6.92 -2.62
CA ARG A 156 26.82 -5.61 -2.26
C ARG A 156 25.90 -4.84 -1.32
N LEU A 157 24.59 -4.91 -1.53
CA LEU A 157 23.58 -4.34 -0.64
C LEU A 157 23.62 -4.97 0.75
N MET A 158 23.67 -6.30 0.82
CA MET A 158 23.77 -7.04 2.08
C MET A 158 25.07 -6.71 2.83
N ARG A 159 26.18 -6.52 2.11
CA ARG A 159 27.45 -6.07 2.70
C ARG A 159 27.38 -4.63 3.21
N LYS A 160 26.80 -3.71 2.44
CA LYS A 160 26.58 -2.31 2.86
C LYS A 160 25.64 -2.18 4.06
N GLY A 161 24.66 -3.08 4.16
CA GLY A 161 23.72 -3.10 5.28
C GLY A 161 24.31 -3.64 6.58
N GLU A 162 25.56 -4.11 6.60
CA GLU A 162 26.29 -4.60 7.79
C GLU A 162 25.49 -5.59 8.67
N GLY A 163 24.60 -6.38 8.06
CA GLY A 163 23.74 -7.28 8.81
C GLY A 163 22.53 -6.62 9.48
N ALA A 164 22.00 -5.52 8.95
CA ALA A 164 20.72 -4.92 9.36
C ALA A 164 19.55 -5.91 9.38
N HIS A 165 19.64 -7.01 8.61
CA HIS A 165 18.69 -8.12 8.60
C HIS A 165 19.01 -9.26 9.59
N ARG A 166 20.05 -9.14 10.41
CA ARG A 166 20.28 -10.03 11.56
C ARG A 166 19.27 -9.68 12.66
N LEU A 167 18.84 -10.69 13.44
CA LEU A 167 17.95 -10.46 14.58
C LEU A 167 18.50 -9.32 15.46
N GLY A 168 17.66 -8.32 15.73
CA GLY A 168 17.97 -7.18 16.62
C GLY A 168 18.70 -5.99 16.01
N HIS A 169 19.31 -6.10 14.83
CA HIS A 169 20.04 -4.98 14.23
C HIS A 169 19.13 -3.93 13.58
N PHE A 170 17.99 -4.34 13.01
CA PHE A 170 17.01 -3.41 12.45
C PHE A 170 16.44 -2.43 13.49
N ALA A 171 16.38 -2.86 14.76
CA ALA A 171 15.96 -1.99 15.87
C ALA A 171 16.90 -0.78 16.05
N LYS A 172 18.20 -0.91 15.73
CA LYS A 172 19.16 0.21 15.79
C LYS A 172 18.80 1.31 14.80
N CYS A 173 18.39 0.95 13.59
CA CYS A 173 17.94 1.90 12.57
C CYS A 173 16.62 2.57 12.98
N LEU A 174 15.70 1.80 13.57
CA LEU A 174 14.41 2.31 14.04
C LEU A 174 14.52 3.25 15.25
N LYS A 175 15.62 3.20 16.02
CA LYS A 175 15.91 4.20 17.06
C LYS A 175 15.88 5.60 16.46
N CYS A 176 16.58 5.88 15.38
CA CYS A 176 16.56 7.24 14.80
C CYS A 176 15.33 7.48 13.89
N HIS A 177 14.87 6.47 13.16
CA HIS A 177 13.92 6.68 12.06
C HIS A 177 12.45 6.44 12.40
N ARG A 178 12.10 5.98 13.61
CA ARG A 178 10.70 5.76 14.03
C ARG A 178 10.25 6.57 15.25
N GLY A 179 11.06 7.54 15.69
CA GLY A 179 10.73 8.49 16.76
C GLY A 179 11.66 8.47 17.99
N GLY A 180 12.92 8.08 17.89
CA GLY A 180 13.75 7.88 19.09
C GLY A 180 14.32 9.16 19.69
N GLN A 181 14.05 9.30 20.98
CA GLN A 181 14.84 10.08 21.91
C GLN A 181 15.96 9.19 22.44
N LEU A 182 17.18 9.41 21.97
CA LEU A 182 18.36 9.09 22.76
C LEU A 182 19.32 10.26 22.56
N GLU A 183 19.52 11.05 23.61
CA GLU A 183 20.73 11.84 23.75
C GLU A 183 21.87 10.81 23.81
N VAL A 184 22.64 10.76 22.72
CA VAL A 184 23.82 9.91 22.65
C VAL A 184 24.98 10.81 23.04
N ASP A 185 25.52 10.58 24.24
CA ASP A 185 26.77 11.16 24.65
C ASP A 185 27.87 10.65 23.71
N ASP A 186 28.45 11.56 22.93
CA ASP A 186 29.62 11.32 22.11
C ASP A 186 30.85 11.18 23.02
N GLU A 187 31.09 9.97 23.53
CA GLU A 187 32.40 9.62 24.07
C GLU A 187 33.01 8.46 23.29
N GLY A 188 33.91 8.84 22.37
CA GLY A 188 34.73 7.91 21.61
C GLY A 188 35.53 8.62 20.52
N LYS A 189 36.31 9.64 20.89
CA LYS A 189 37.32 10.24 20.03
C LYS A 189 38.38 9.19 19.67
N ASP A 190 38.41 8.78 18.41
CA ASP A 190 39.63 8.29 17.80
C ASP A 190 40.50 9.51 17.45
N GLU A 191 41.63 9.66 18.15
CA GLU A 191 42.70 10.54 17.70
C GLU A 191 44.03 9.78 17.73
N LYS A 192 44.42 9.39 16.51
CA LYS A 192 45.78 9.11 15.98
C LYS A 192 46.60 7.93 16.48
#